data_AF-A0A7C2A6A9-F1
#
_entry.id   AF-A0A7C2A6A9-F1
#
_cell.length_a   1.000
_cell.length_b   1.000
_cell.length_c   1.000
_cell.angle_alpha   90.00
_cell.angle_beta   90.00
_cell.angle_gamma   90.00
#
_symmetry.space_group_name_H-M   'P 1'
#
loop_
_entity.id
_entity.type
_entity.pdbx_description
1 polymer ?
#
loop_
_entity_poly.entity_id
_entity_poly.type
_entity_poly.pdbx_seq_one_letter_code
_entity_poly.pdbx_strand_id
1 'polypeptide(L)' 'MKLNSANFALAASLTTAIVWVACSFLVVMLPQATMIASGDMIHMDIQNMMWSLTLSGFIKGLILWSLSVGLSAWIFCGNI' A
#
# COMPACT_ATOMS: atom_id res chain seq x y z
N MET A 1 23.89 8.89 7.64
CA MET A 1 23.61 9.85 6.56
C MET A 1 22.72 10.95 7.12
N LYS A 2 22.99 12.24 6.84
CA LYS A 2 22.05 13.34 7.17
C LYS A 2 20.88 13.28 6.19
N LEU A 3 19.88 12.47 6.50
CA LEU A 3 18.66 12.38 5.70
C LEU A 3 17.71 13.49 6.15
N ASN A 4 17.29 14.33 5.20
CA ASN A 4 16.21 15.27 5.45
C ASN A 4 14.91 14.46 5.60
N SER A 5 14.39 14.41 6.82
CA SER A 5 13.22 13.60 7.19
C SER A 5 11.98 13.94 6.37
N ALA A 6 11.80 15.20 5.98
CA ALA A 6 10.69 15.63 5.12
C ALA A 6 10.85 15.09 3.69
N ASN A 7 12.04 15.21 3.11
CA ASN A 7 12.31 14.68 1.76
C ASN A 7 12.18 13.15 1.70
N PHE A 8 12.63 12.46 2.75
CA PHE A 8 12.48 11.00 2.86
C PHE A 8 11.02 10.59 3.01
N ALA A 9 10.25 11.26 3.88
CA ALA A 9 8.83 11.01 4.04
C ALA A 9 8.03 11.22 2.75
N LEU A 10 8.37 12.27 1.97
CA LEU A 10 7.77 12.51 0.66
C LEU A 10 8.16 11.43 -0.36
N ALA A 11 9.42 11.01 -0.41
CA ALA A 11 9.83 9.94 -1.30
C ALA A 11 9.14 8.60 -0.95
N ALA A 12 8.99 8.30 0.35
CA ALA A 12 8.33 7.10 0.84
C ALA A 12 6.81 7.10 0.54
N SER A 13 6.14 8.24 0.69
CA SER A 13 4.71 8.34 0.34
C SER A 13 4.49 8.24 -1.17
N LEU A 14 5.34 8.85 -1.99
CA LEU A 14 5.23 8.81 -3.45
C LEU A 14 5.46 7.39 -4.00
N THR A 15 6.48 6.69 -3.48
CA THR A 15 6.75 5.29 -3.85
C THR A 15 5.60 4.38 -3.45
N THR A 16 5.05 4.57 -2.25
CA THR A 16 3.85 3.84 -1.79
C THR A 16 2.65 4.08 -2.70
N ALA A 17 2.42 5.33 -3.13
CA ALA A 17 1.35 5.67 -4.06
C ALA A 17 1.51 4.92 -5.40
N ILE A 18 2.73 4.90 -5.96
CA ILE A 18 3.02 4.19 -7.23
C ILE A 18 2.77 2.69 -7.07
N VAL A 19 3.29 2.08 -5.99
CA VAL A 19 3.09 0.65 -5.71
C VAL A 19 1.60 0.33 -5.53
N TRP A 20 0.85 1.18 -4.83
CA TRP A 20 -0.59 1.01 -4.66
C TRP A 20 -1.34 0.99 -5.99
N VAL A 21 -1.02 1.90 -6.92
CA VAL A 21 -1.64 1.91 -8.26
C VAL A 21 -1.32 0.62 -9.02
N ALA A 22 -0.07 0.19 -9.01
CA ALA A 22 0.34 -1.05 -9.67
C ALA A 22 -0.36 -2.28 -9.06
N CYS A 23 -0.42 -2.38 -7.73
CA CYS A 23 -1.11 -3.47 -7.04
C CYS A 23 -2.62 -3.46 -7.32
N SER A 24 -3.26 -2.29 -7.30
CA SER A 24 -4.69 -2.17 -7.60
C SER A 24 -5.02 -2.59 -9.03
N PHE A 25 -4.14 -2.27 -9.98
CA PHE A 25 -4.26 -2.72 -11.37
C PHE A 25 -4.19 -4.25 -11.48
N LEU A 26 -3.26 -4.89 -10.77
CA LEU A 26 -3.14 -6.34 -10.73
C LEU A 26 -4.37 -7.02 -10.12
N VAL A 27 -4.97 -6.44 -9.07
CA VAL A 27 -6.20 -6.95 -8.46
C VAL A 27 -7.37 -6.90 -9.44
N VAL A 28 -7.47 -5.87 -10.28
CA VAL A 28 -8.54 -5.77 -11.30
C VAL A 28 -8.33 -6.76 -12.45
N MET A 29 -7.08 -6.96 -12.89
CA MET A 29 -6.77 -7.85 -14.01
C MET A 29 -6.80 -9.33 -13.63
N LEU A 30 -6.34 -9.67 -12.41
CA LEU A 30 -6.11 -11.04 -11.93
C LEU A 30 -6.61 -11.21 -10.48
N PRO A 31 -7.91 -10.99 -10.21
CA PRO A 31 -8.46 -10.98 -8.85
C PRO A 31 -8.19 -12.29 -8.10
N GLN A 32 -8.43 -13.44 -8.73
CA GLN A 32 -8.25 -14.75 -8.10
C GLN A 32 -6.79 -15.02 -7.73
N ALA A 33 -5.84 -14.70 -8.62
CA ALA A 33 -4.42 -14.94 -8.37
C ALA A 33 -3.88 -14.05 -7.24
N THR A 34 -4.31 -12.78 -7.19
CA THR A 34 -3.92 -11.87 -6.09
C THR A 34 -4.50 -12.27 -4.74
N MET A 35 -5.72 -12.83 -4.70
CA MET A 35 -6.30 -13.36 -3.47
C MET A 35 -5.56 -14.60 -2.95
N ILE A 36 -5.21 -15.54 -3.84
CA ILE A 36 -4.43 -16.73 -3.47
C ILE A 36 -3.07 -16.31 -2.89
N ALA A 37 -2.34 -15.47 -3.62
CA ALA A 37 -1.04 -14.99 -3.18
C ALA A 37 -1.12 -14.25 -1.83
N SER A 38 -2.15 -13.42 -1.63
CA SER A 38 -2.34 -12.69 -0.38
C SER A 38 -2.71 -13.61 0.78
N GLY A 39 -3.55 -14.62 0.53
CA GLY A 39 -3.94 -15.64 1.51
C GLY A 39 -2.76 -16.49 1.97
N ASP A 40 -1.92 -16.93 1.03
CA ASP A 40 -0.71 -17.70 1.34
C ASP A 40 0.27 -16.90 2.22
N MET A 41 0.46 -15.60 1.94
CA MET A 41 1.36 -14.74 2.73
C MET A 41 0.91 -14.59 4.19
N ILE A 42 -0.40 -14.48 4.42
CA ILE A 42 -0.97 -14.31 5.77
C ILE A 42 -1.40 -15.63 6.41
N HIS A 43 -1.12 -16.76 5.76
CA HIS A 43 -1.52 -18.11 6.18
C HIS A 43 -3.04 -18.25 6.44
N MET A 44 -3.87 -17.62 5.60
CA MET A 44 -5.34 -17.72 5.71
C MET A 44 -6.00 -18.02 4.36
N ASP A 45 -7.03 -18.87 4.38
CA ASP A 45 -7.92 -19.05 3.23
C ASP A 45 -8.88 -17.86 3.12
N ILE A 46 -8.61 -16.99 2.14
CA ILE A 46 -9.47 -15.83 1.83
C ILE A 46 -10.12 -15.96 0.45
N GLN A 47 -10.07 -17.15 -0.17
CA GLN A 47 -10.56 -17.38 -1.53
C GLN A 47 -12.07 -17.13 -1.68
N ASN A 48 -12.83 -17.30 -0.59
CA ASN A 48 -14.28 -17.07 -0.57
C ASN A 48 -14.67 -15.64 -0.15
N MET A 49 -13.71 -14.77 0.18
CA MET A 49 -14.01 -13.35 0.35
C MET A 49 -14.16 -12.72 -1.04
N MET A 50 -15.36 -12.25 -1.39
CA MET A 50 -15.57 -11.43 -2.59
C MET A 50 -14.90 -10.06 -2.40
N TRP A 51 -13.58 -9.99 -2.56
CA TRP A 51 -12.83 -8.74 -2.58
C TRP A 51 -13.06 -8.02 -3.91
N SER A 52 -13.96 -7.04 -3.88
CA SER A 52 -14.19 -6.12 -5.00
C SER A 52 -13.51 -4.78 -4.71
N LEU A 53 -12.53 -4.42 -5.53
CA LEU A 53 -11.84 -3.14 -5.46
C LEU A 53 -12.65 -2.08 -6.21
N THR A 54 -13.57 -1.43 -5.50
CA THR A 54 -14.34 -0.30 -6.04
C THR A 54 -13.46 0.94 -6.20
N LEU A 55 -13.85 1.87 -7.08
CA LEU A 55 -13.14 3.16 -7.26
C LEU A 55 -13.02 3.93 -5.94
N SER A 56 -14.05 3.89 -5.10
CA SER A 56 -14.03 4.51 -3.76
C SER A 56 -12.99 3.83 -2.85
N GLY A 57 -12.94 2.50 -2.85
CA GLY A 57 -11.92 1.73 -2.12
C GLY A 57 -10.50 2.05 -2.60
N PHE A 58 -10.29 2.20 -3.91
CA PHE A 58 -9.01 2.59 -4.50
C PHE A 58 -8.51 3.94 -3.98
N ILE A 59 -9.36 4.98 -4.04
CA ILE A 59 -8.97 6.35 -3.62
C ILE A 59 -8.73 6.41 -2.12
N LYS A 60 -9.63 5.82 -1.33
CA LYS A 60 -9.48 5.78 0.14
C LYS A 60 -8.21 5.04 0.53
N GLY A 61 -7.93 3.90 -0.10
CA GLY A 61 -6.72 3.13 0.14
C GLY A 61 -5.45 3.90 -0.25
N LEU A 62 -5.43 4.54 -1.43
CA LEU A 62 -4.29 5.35 -1.87
C LEU A 62 -3.94 6.43 -0.85
N ILE A 63 -4.94 7.18 -0.39
CA ILE A 63 -4.74 8.25 0.59
C ILE A 63 -4.28 7.68 1.94
N LEU A 64 -5.00 6.68 2.45
CA LEU A 64 -4.70 6.07 3.76
C LEU A 64 -3.27 5.51 3.79
N TRP A 65 -2.91 4.66 2.83
CA TRP A 65 -1.60 4.01 2.79
C TRP A 65 -0.46 4.99 2.58
N SER A 66 -0.63 5.98 1.67
CA SER A 66 0.41 6.98 1.42
C SER A 66 0.66 7.87 2.64
N LEU A 67 -0.39 8.25 3.37
CA LEU A 67 -0.26 9.03 4.60
C LEU A 67 0.33 8.20 5.74
N SER A 68 -0.09 6.94 5.91
CA SER A 68 0.47 6.05 6.93
C SER A 68 1.97 5.86 6.75
N VAL A 69 2.43 5.54 5.54
CA VAL A 69 3.87 5.35 5.27
C VAL A 69 4.64 6.66 5.41
N GLY A 70 4.11 7.77 4.89
CA GLY A 70 4.74 9.09 5.04
C GLY A 70 4.91 9.49 6.50
N LEU A 71 3.88 9.27 7.33
CA LEU A 71 3.94 9.54 8.77
C LEU A 71 4.94 8.62 9.48
N SER A 72 4.92 7.32 9.19
CA SER A 72 5.89 6.38 9.75
C SER A 72 7.32 6.78 9.39
N ALA A 73 7.60 7.06 8.12
CA ALA A 73 8.91 7.48 7.64
C ALA A 73 9.38 8.79 8.32
N TRP A 74 8.47 9.74 8.50
CA TRP A 74 8.76 10.99 9.20
C TRP A 74 9.10 10.76 10.68
N ILE A 75 8.35 9.91 11.39
CA ILE A 75 8.62 9.58 12.79
C ILE A 75 9.97 8.89 12.93
N PHE A 76 10.26 7.88 12.12
CA PHE A 76 11.53 7.13 12.24
C PHE A 76 12.75 7.99 11.87
N CYS A 77 12.64 8.85 10.86
CA CYS A 77 13.76 9.70 10.42
C CYS A 77 13.87 11.03 11.20
N GLY A 78 12.80 11.48 11.87
CA GLY A 78 12.77 12.72 12.64
C GLY A 78 13.23 12.58 14.09
N ASN A 79 13.31 11.36 14.63
CA ASN A 79 13.77 11.06 15.99
C ASN A 79 15.23 10.56 16.05
N ILE A 80 15.98 10.64 14.94
CA ILE A 80 17.40 10.28 14.78
C ILE A 80 18.17 11.52 14.32
#